data_AF-E7GCL3-F1
#
_entry.id   AF-E7GCL3-F1
#
_cell.length_a   1.000
_cell.length_b   1.000
_cell.length_c   1.000
_cell.angle_alpha   90.00
_cell.angle_beta   90.00
_cell.angle_gamma   90.00
#
_symmetry.space_group_name_H-M   'P 1'
#
loop_
_entity.id
_entity.type
_entity.pdbx_description
1 polymer ?
#
loop_
_entity_poly.entity_id
_entity_poly.type
_entity_poly.pdbx_seq_one_letter_code
_entity_poly.pdbx_strand_id
1 'polypeptide(L)'
;MNSGIMEIDVHGMNQFQAKTTINAALKKATRGTYIIRIIHGYHNGTVLRDMIRREYRSHPKIMRVELSMNSGITELILRTLI
;
A
#
# COMPACT_ATOMS: atom_id res chain seq x y z
N MET A 1 1.25 -16.23 -14.61
CA MET A 1 1.56 -16.30 -13.17
C MET A 1 1.29 -14.93 -12.57
N ASN A 2 0.13 -14.70 -11.97
CA ASN A 2 -0.07 -13.45 -11.21
C ASN A 2 0.87 -13.52 -10.00
N SER A 3 1.81 -12.59 -9.92
CA SER A 3 2.88 -12.54 -8.91
C SER A 3 2.40 -12.38 -7.47
N GLY A 4 1.09 -12.41 -7.22
CA GLY A 4 0.49 -12.13 -5.91
C GLY A 4 0.54 -10.65 -5.52
N ILE A 5 1.15 -9.81 -6.34
CA ILE A 5 1.34 -8.38 -6.07
C ILE A 5 0.31 -7.57 -6.86
N MET A 6 -0.44 -6.73 -6.16
CA MET A 6 -1.29 -5.70 -6.74
C MET A 6 -0.59 -4.36 -6.57
N GLU A 7 -0.19 -3.74 -7.68
CA GLU A 7 0.45 -2.42 -7.66
C GLU A 7 -0.59 -1.32 -7.86
N ILE A 8 -0.51 -0.26 -7.04
CA ILE A 8 -1.32 0.95 -7.18
C ILE A 8 -0.43 2.18 -7.10
N ASP A 9 -0.67 3.13 -8.00
CA ASP A 9 0.00 4.43 -8.03
C ASP A 9 -0.93 5.51 -7.45
N VAL A 10 -0.44 6.19 -6.42
CA VAL A 10 -1.10 7.32 -5.75
C VAL A 10 -0.20 8.56 -5.77
N HIS A 11 0.87 8.57 -6.56
CA HIS A 11 1.76 9.71 -6.68
C HIS A 11 0.99 10.95 -7.18
N GLY A 12 1.24 12.10 -6.54
CA GLY A 12 0.55 13.36 -6.85
C GLY A 12 -0.87 13.47 -6.31
N MET A 13 -1.43 12.41 -5.70
CA MET A 13 -2.73 12.48 -5.04
C MET A 13 -2.65 13.22 -3.71
N ASN A 14 -3.75 13.84 -3.30
CA ASN A 14 -3.90 14.27 -1.91
C ASN A 14 -4.20 13.05 -0.99
N GLN A 15 -4.11 13.25 0.33
CA GLN A 15 -4.31 12.17 1.31
C GLN A 15 -5.67 11.48 1.18
N PHE A 16 -6.74 12.23 0.89
CA PHE A 16 -8.09 11.68 0.75
C PHE A 16 -8.23 10.78 -0.48
N GLN A 17 -7.69 11.21 -1.62
CA GLN A 17 -7.66 10.45 -2.87
C GLN A 17 -6.82 9.17 -2.72
N ALA A 18 -5.63 9.28 -2.12
CA ALA A 18 -4.76 8.14 -1.88
C ALA A 18 -5.45 7.11 -0.96
N LYS A 19 -6.02 7.55 0.16
CA LYS A 19 -6.78 6.69 1.10
C LYS A 19 -7.95 5.98 0.42
N THR A 20 -8.73 6.72 -0.37
CA THR A 20 -9.86 6.15 -1.12
C THR A 20 -9.39 5.06 -2.09
N THR A 21 -8.30 5.30 -2.81
CA THR A 21 -7.70 4.37 -3.76
C THR A 21 -7.19 3.10 -3.06
N ILE A 22 -6.44 3.25 -1.97
CA ILE A 22 -5.91 2.13 -1.19
C ILE A 22 -7.05 1.29 -0.58
N ASN A 23 -8.09 1.94 -0.05
CA ASN A 23 -9.26 1.24 0.48
C ASN A 23 -10.01 0.46 -0.60
N ALA A 24 -10.13 1.01 -1.81
CA ALA A 24 -10.70 0.31 -2.94
C ALA A 24 -9.85 -0.92 -3.34
N ALA A 25 -8.52 -0.80 -3.34
CA ALA A 25 -7.61 -1.91 -3.59
C ALA A 25 -7.76 -3.02 -2.52
N LEU A 26 -7.83 -2.66 -1.24
CA LEU A 26 -8.07 -3.60 -0.13
C LEU A 26 -9.42 -4.31 -0.22
N LYS A 27 -10.45 -3.67 -0.80
CA LYS A 27 -11.74 -4.31 -1.08
C LYS A 27 -11.65 -5.29 -2.25
N LYS A 28 -10.88 -4.96 -3.30
CA LYS A 28 -10.68 -5.80 -4.49
C LYS A 28 -9.71 -6.96 -4.27
N ALA A 29 -8.80 -6.86 -3.28
CA ALA A 29 -7.82 -7.88 -2.98
C ALA A 29 -8.49 -9.24 -2.70
N THR A 30 -8.06 -10.27 -3.43
CA THR A 30 -8.62 -11.62 -3.34
C THR A 30 -7.72 -12.53 -2.51
N ARG A 31 -8.07 -13.82 -2.40
CA ARG A 31 -7.19 -14.84 -1.79
C ARG A 31 -5.83 -14.96 -2.48
N GLY A 32 -5.74 -14.61 -3.76
CA GLY A 32 -4.48 -14.60 -4.51
C GLY A 32 -3.68 -13.31 -4.40
N THR A 33 -4.16 -12.28 -3.71
CA THR A 33 -3.42 -11.03 -3.47
C THR A 33 -2.65 -11.14 -2.15
N TYR A 34 -1.32 -11.20 -2.24
CA TYR A 34 -0.39 -11.29 -1.12
C TYR A 34 0.12 -9.92 -0.69
N ILE A 35 0.39 -9.04 -1.64
CA ILE A 35 0.98 -7.73 -1.41
C ILE A 35 0.17 -6.69 -2.16
N ILE A 36 -0.13 -5.57 -1.51
CA ILE A 36 -0.49 -4.34 -2.21
C ILE A 36 0.72 -3.41 -2.16
N ARG A 37 1.32 -3.16 -3.32
CA ARG A 37 2.44 -2.23 -3.46
C ARG A 37 1.89 -0.84 -3.79
N ILE A 38 2.21 0.14 -2.96
CA ILE A 38 1.74 1.51 -3.12
C ILE A 38 2.92 2.38 -3.55
N ILE A 39 2.83 2.91 -4.76
CA ILE A 39 3.76 3.91 -5.28
C ILE A 39 3.19 5.27 -4.93
N HIS A 40 3.85 6.00 -4.03
CA HIS A 40 3.40 7.32 -3.60
C HIS A 40 4.41 8.43 -3.92
N GLY A 41 5.60 8.06 -4.41
CA GLY A 41 6.71 8.98 -4.65
C GLY A 41 7.27 9.58 -3.35
N TYR A 42 8.42 10.27 -3.46
CA TYR A 42 9.08 10.92 -2.32
C TYR A 42 9.57 12.34 -2.60
N HIS A 43 9.49 12.82 -3.85
CA HIS A 43 10.06 14.10 -4.26
C HIS A 43 9.32 15.32 -3.67
N ASN A 44 8.02 15.22 -3.45
CA ASN A 44 7.18 16.30 -2.89
C ASN A 44 6.96 16.15 -1.37
N GLY A 45 7.88 15.49 -0.67
CA GLY A 45 7.82 15.23 0.76
C GLY A 45 7.20 13.88 1.13
N THR A 46 6.90 13.71 2.42
CA THR A 46 6.60 12.39 3.03
C THR A 46 5.16 12.23 3.51
N VAL A 47 4.29 13.21 3.24
CA VAL A 47 2.91 13.24 3.76
C VAL A 47 2.14 11.95 3.42
N LEU A 48 2.17 11.50 2.17
CA LEU A 48 1.51 10.24 1.78
C LEU A 48 2.14 9.03 2.45
N ARG A 49 3.48 8.95 2.46
CA ARG A 49 4.23 7.88 3.13
C ARG A 49 3.81 7.74 4.59
N ASP A 50 3.82 8.86 5.32
CA ASP A 50 3.56 8.88 6.76
C ASP A 50 2.09 8.60 7.05
N MET A 51 1.17 9.11 6.23
CA MET A 51 -0.25 8.77 6.28
C MET A 51 -0.48 7.28 6.07
N ILE A 52 0.07 6.70 4.99
CA ILE A 52 -0.11 5.28 4.66
C ILE A 52 0.42 4.40 5.81
N ARG A 53 1.64 4.66 6.26
CA ARG A 53 2.28 3.89 7.34
C ARG A 53 1.50 3.99 8.65
N ARG A 54 0.94 5.15 8.98
CA ARG A 54 0.14 5.35 10.20
C ARG A 54 -1.23 4.69 10.11
N GLU A 55 -1.97 4.94 9.03
CA GLU A 55 -3.37 4.50 8.91
C GLU A 55 -3.51 2.99 8.73
N TYR A 56 -2.59 2.35 8.02
CA TYR A 56 -2.75 0.96 7.60
C TYR A 56 -2.04 -0.05 8.51
N ARG A 57 -1.23 0.42 9.48
CA ARG A 57 -0.50 -0.46 10.42
C ARG A 57 -1.41 -1.32 11.29
N SER A 58 -2.61 -0.85 11.60
CA SER A 58 -3.61 -1.55 12.44
C SER A 58 -4.80 -2.10 11.65
N HIS A 59 -4.75 -2.09 10.32
CA HIS A 59 -5.87 -2.51 9.51
C HIS A 59 -6.03 -4.06 9.54
N PRO A 60 -7.24 -4.61 9.73
CA PRO A 60 -7.44 -6.04 9.98
C PRO A 60 -7.05 -6.97 8.83
N LYS A 61 -6.99 -6.46 7.58
CA LYS A 61 -6.51 -7.23 6.41
C LYS A 61 -4.99 -7.20 6.22
N ILE A 62 -4.28 -6.38 6.98
CA ILE A 62 -2.85 -6.12 6.77
C ILE A 62 -2.08 -6.80 7.88
N MET A 63 -1.28 -7.81 7.52
CA MET A 63 -0.41 -8.49 8.46
C MET A 63 0.74 -7.60 8.92
N ARG A 64 1.33 -6.86 7.98
CA ARG A 64 2.37 -5.87 8.27
C ARG A 64 2.54 -4.87 7.14
N VAL A 65 3.13 -3.73 7.49
CA VAL A 65 3.54 -2.68 6.55
C VAL A 65 5.05 -2.76 6.41
N GLU A 66 5.53 -3.05 5.21
CA GLU A 66 6.96 -3.10 4.90
C GLU A 66 7.47 -1.71 4.52
N LEU A 67 8.58 -1.33 5.14
CA LEU A 67 9.28 -0.08 4.88
C LEU A 67 10.40 -0.38 3.91
N SER A 68 10.12 -0.27 2.61
CA SER A 68 11.13 -0.57 1.59
C SER A 68 12.29 0.44 1.64
N MET A 69 13.47 0.01 1.19
CA MET A 69 14.63 0.90 0.96
C MET A 69 14.32 2.01 -0.06
N ASN A 70 13.33 1.78 -0.93
CA ASN A 70 12.77 2.82 -1.80
C ASN A 70 11.76 3.67 -1.02
N SER A 71 12.17 4.91 -0.71
CA SER A 71 11.35 5.87 0.05
C SER A 71 10.06 6.29 -0.65
N GLY A 72 9.88 6.00 -1.94
CA GLY A 72 8.66 6.27 -2.71
C GLY A 72 7.65 5.13 -2.74
N ILE A 73 7.93 4.02 -2.05
CA ILE A 73 7.10 2.82 -2.04
C ILE A 73 6.80 2.40 -0.60
N THR A 74 5.55 1.99 -0.36
CA THR A 74 5.13 1.26 0.83
C THR A 74 4.40 -0.01 0.42
N GLU A 75 4.78 -1.15 1.00
CA GLU A 75 4.12 -2.43 0.72
C GLU A 75 3.24 -2.85 1.90
N LEU A 76 1.97 -3.16 1.62
CA LEU A 76 1.02 -3.70 2.57
C LEU A 76 0.96 -5.22 2.37
N ILE A 77 1.49 -5.97 3.33
CA ILE A 77 1.49 -7.43 3.28
C ILE A 77 0.17 -7.94 3.83
N LEU A 78 -0.58 -8.66 3.01
CA LEU A 78 -1.90 -9.19 3.37
C LEU A 78 -1.86 -10.64 3.87
N ARG A 79 -0.86 -11.41 3.42
CA ARG A 79 -0.71 -12.84 3.70
C ARG A 79 0.72 -13.31 3.42
N THR A 80 1.18 -14.32 4.14
CA THR A 80 2.48 -14.99 3.92
C THR A 80 2.37 -16.00 2.78
N LEU A 81 3.42 -16.14 1.97
CA LEU A 81 3.58 -17.28 1.06
C LEU A 81 3.89 -18.50 1.93
N ILE A 82 2.96 -19.45 2.01
CA ILE A 82 3.14 -20.75 2.67
C ILE A 82 3.44 -21.77 1.59
#